data_AF-A0A367IRY7-F1
#
_entry.id   AF-A0A367IRY7-F1
#
_cell.length_a   1.000
_cell.length_b   1.000
_cell.length_c   1.000
_cell.angle_alpha   90.00
_cell.angle_beta   90.00
_cell.angle_gamma   90.00
#
_symmetry.space_group_name_H-M   'P 1'
#
loop_
_entity.id
_entity.type
_entity.pdbx_description
1 polymer ?
#
loop_
_entity_poly.entity_id
_entity_poly.type
_entity_poly.pdbx_seq_one_letter_code
_entity_poly.pdbx_strand_id
1 'polypeptide(L)'
;MSITKLIYLKHACHICQKEFKTPFSLRRHVSSLHSKSLRPKDSDGCYSLDGAIITNVKTQEAIPHYACPSCWTYHSDFEWMKNHISSHEIQNNTAGIPIETKKDTYIFRDASTPLHPPKRPKITGENISTLSPIINIVNSSNVHLSTEQKNLARQNIIDQVNMTSLKEYPTAFSMLKQALNVALEELPHFLWTYTMPNDITDHDRTLSKIVKFVLTDFSSKCHRNPYYQPKYERTYWIDRVVPILQCFGDHSQLLGFQWCEIPLEEHAEFTIDPNSWMRTATVKYHDGLGYDTNGHGRLIMEGSSRSITKEDIEHTQSDTVKALYASIEILNSFVRRHAAASFLSLCSIVSFSLQCVCTTITLSMTSMDYNKIGGYIQTEVRYADVPNTFDSRASWMEVFELLAYMFTSLREQKKILEAIKKESSGLVHVNDIDRGLHVLAEVNDPSPS
;
A
#
# COMPACT_ATOMS: atom_id res chain seq x y z
N MET A 1 11.35 2.76 60.34
CA MET A 1 11.28 3.84 59.33
C MET A 1 11.99 3.34 58.08
N SER A 2 11.26 3.10 57.00
CA SER A 2 11.87 2.67 55.73
C SER A 2 12.50 3.90 55.08
N ILE A 3 13.80 3.86 54.80
CA ILE A 3 14.51 4.96 54.12
C ILE A 3 14.08 4.94 52.67
N THR A 4 13.18 5.85 52.28
CA THR A 4 12.79 6.07 50.89
C THR A 4 14.02 6.58 50.13
N LYS A 5 14.53 5.80 49.17
CA LYS A 5 15.70 6.20 48.36
C LYS A 5 15.27 7.23 47.31
N LEU A 6 15.98 8.36 47.25
CA LEU A 6 15.81 9.37 46.20
C LEU A 6 16.76 9.04 45.03
N ILE A 7 16.22 8.91 43.81
CA ILE A 7 16.97 8.51 42.61
C ILE A 7 16.93 9.64 41.57
N TYR A 8 18.11 10.01 41.06
CA TYR A 8 18.25 10.96 39.94
C TYR A 8 18.55 10.21 38.64
N LEU A 9 17.76 10.47 37.60
CA LEU A 9 17.95 9.79 36.32
C LEU A 9 18.94 10.52 35.41
N LYS A 10 19.92 9.76 34.94
CA LYS A 10 20.88 10.15 33.91
C LYS A 10 20.49 9.55 32.57
N HIS A 11 20.46 10.39 31.54
CA HIS A 11 20.33 9.95 30.15
C HIS A 11 21.67 10.12 29.44
N ALA A 12 22.49 9.07 29.44
CA ALA A 12 23.80 9.08 28.81
C ALA A 12 23.81 8.18 27.57
N CYS A 13 24.54 8.60 26.53
CA CYS A 13 24.75 7.77 25.35
C CYS A 13 25.65 6.58 25.68
N HIS A 14 25.21 5.36 25.40
CA HIS A 14 25.99 4.14 25.64
C HIS A 14 27.20 4.00 24.70
N ILE A 15 27.25 4.80 23.62
CA ILE A 15 28.32 4.77 22.62
C ILE A 15 29.36 5.86 22.90
N CYS A 16 28.93 7.13 23.04
CA CYS A 16 29.85 8.27 23.20
C CYS A 16 29.83 8.92 24.59
N GLN A 17 29.04 8.39 25.53
CA GLN A 17 28.92 8.86 26.93
C GLN A 17 28.40 10.30 27.11
N LYS A 18 27.96 10.96 26.04
CA LYS A 18 27.34 12.30 26.12
C LYS A 18 26.04 12.24 26.93
N GLU A 19 25.90 13.15 27.90
CA GLU A 19 24.70 13.26 28.74
C GLU A 19 23.64 14.20 28.12
N PHE A 20 22.37 13.87 28.35
CA PHE A 20 21.20 14.57 27.81
C PHE A 20 20.19 14.87 28.92
N LYS A 21 19.42 15.95 28.74
CA LYS A 21 18.38 16.36 29.70
C LYS A 21 17.13 15.48 29.65
N THR A 22 16.85 14.83 28.51
CA THR A 22 15.63 14.05 28.30
C THR A 22 15.92 12.77 27.53
N PRO A 23 15.14 11.69 27.75
CA PRO A 23 15.30 10.44 26.99
C PRO A 23 15.04 10.66 25.50
N PHE A 24 14.14 11.58 25.13
CA PHE A 24 13.89 11.95 23.74
C PHE A 24 15.13 12.53 23.05
N SER A 25 15.85 13.44 23.72
CA SER A 25 17.09 14.01 23.20
C SER A 25 18.18 12.96 23.01
N LEU A 26 18.26 11.99 23.95
CA LEU A 26 19.15 10.86 23.83
C LEU A 26 18.79 9.95 22.64
N ARG A 27 17.51 9.58 22.45
CA ARG A 27 17.08 8.76 21.28
C ARG A 27 17.41 9.44 19.96
N ARG A 28 17.08 10.73 19.82
CA ARG A 28 17.39 11.52 18.63
C ARG A 28 18.90 11.56 18.35
N HIS A 29 19.71 11.71 19.39
CA HIS A 29 21.17 11.68 19.26
C HIS A 29 21.69 10.33 18.78
N VAL A 30 21.23 9.22 19.37
CA VAL A 30 21.64 7.87 18.98
C VAL A 30 21.24 7.56 17.53
N SER A 31 20.04 7.98 17.13
CA SER A 31 19.58 7.85 15.75
C SER A 31 20.38 8.69 14.75
N SER A 32 20.63 9.96 15.06
CA SER A 32 21.28 10.90 14.14
C SER A 32 22.79 10.75 14.03
N LEU A 33 23.50 10.45 15.13
CA LEU A 33 24.97 10.42 15.14
C LEU A 33 25.56 9.00 15.16
N HIS A 34 24.76 7.99 15.52
CA HIS A 34 25.24 6.61 15.59
C HIS A 34 24.49 5.67 14.64
N SER A 35 23.55 6.18 13.85
CA SER A 35 22.76 5.41 12.88
C SER A 35 22.06 4.18 13.49
N LYS A 36 21.77 4.22 14.80
CA LYS A 36 21.08 3.16 15.52
C LYS A 36 19.68 3.61 15.91
N SER A 37 18.69 2.74 15.71
CA SER A 37 17.32 3.00 16.15
C SER A 37 17.02 2.21 17.42
N LEU A 38 16.38 2.87 18.38
CA LEU A 38 15.95 2.27 19.65
C LEU A 38 14.43 2.19 19.64
N ARG A 39 13.87 1.03 20.02
CA ARG A 39 12.40 0.84 20.05
C ARG A 39 11.73 1.88 20.96
N PRO A 40 10.75 2.68 20.49
CA PRO A 40 9.95 3.49 21.39
C PRO A 40 9.09 2.57 22.27
N LYS A 41 8.82 3.00 23.52
CA LYS A 41 7.78 2.39 24.36
C LYS A 41 6.46 3.11 24.06
N ASP A 42 5.39 2.33 23.96
CA ASP A 42 4.03 2.85 23.86
C ASP A 42 3.75 3.77 25.06
N SER A 43 3.15 4.92 24.76
CA SER A 43 2.81 5.96 25.72
C SER A 43 1.90 5.38 26.80
N ASP A 44 2.45 5.09 27.99
CA ASP A 44 1.84 5.25 29.32
C ASP A 44 2.59 4.46 30.41
N GLY A 45 3.76 4.93 30.84
CA GLY A 45 4.41 4.29 31.99
C GLY A 45 5.47 5.12 32.69
N CYS A 46 5.20 5.46 33.95
CA CYS A 46 6.22 5.82 34.93
C CYS A 46 7.27 4.70 35.06
N TYR A 47 8.51 5.07 35.41
CA TYR A 47 9.56 4.14 35.82
C TYR A 47 9.02 3.21 36.94
N SER A 48 9.30 1.91 36.88
CA SER A 48 8.83 0.93 37.88
C SER A 48 9.30 1.32 39.30
N LEU A 49 8.36 1.46 40.24
CA LEU A 49 8.58 2.04 41.58
C LEU A 49 8.70 0.95 42.66
N ASP A 50 9.91 0.44 42.88
CA ASP A 50 10.24 -0.31 44.11
C ASP A 50 10.58 0.67 45.25
N GLY A 51 9.57 1.39 45.74
CA GLY A 51 9.68 2.21 46.96
C GLY A 51 10.68 3.38 46.92
N ALA A 52 11.15 3.78 45.73
CA ALA A 52 12.07 4.90 45.51
C ALA A 52 11.33 6.13 44.96
N ILE A 53 11.77 7.34 45.30
CA ILE A 53 11.27 8.60 44.70
C ILE A 53 12.21 8.98 43.57
N ILE A 54 11.67 9.19 42.37
CA ILE A 54 12.45 9.56 41.18
C ILE A 54 12.38 11.07 40.97
N THR A 55 13.54 11.70 40.78
CA THR A 55 13.67 13.12 40.51
C THR A 55 14.48 13.37 39.24
N ASN A 56 14.07 14.38 38.47
CA ASN A 56 14.83 14.89 37.32
C ASN A 56 15.78 16.04 37.71
N VAL A 57 15.86 16.37 39.01
CA VAL A 57 16.71 17.42 39.56
C VAL A 57 17.78 16.78 40.43
N LYS A 58 19.05 17.07 40.12
CA LYS A 58 20.19 16.58 40.90
C LYS A 58 20.24 17.29 42.25
N THR A 59 19.88 16.58 43.32
CA THR A 59 20.04 17.03 44.71
C THR A 59 21.20 16.27 45.38
N GLN A 60 21.70 16.77 46.52
CA GLN A 60 22.80 16.11 47.25
C GLN A 60 22.43 14.72 47.80
N GLU A 61 21.13 14.47 48.01
CA GLU A 61 20.59 13.23 48.57
C GLU A 61 20.18 12.21 47.49
N ALA A 62 20.22 12.58 46.20
CA ALA A 62 19.76 11.74 45.11
C ALA A 62 20.89 10.85 44.55
N ILE A 63 20.63 9.55 44.43
CA ILE A 63 21.57 8.57 43.88
C ILE A 63 21.40 8.48 42.36
N PRO A 64 22.46 8.71 41.55
CA PRO A 64 22.35 8.69 40.10
C PRO A 64 22.11 7.27 39.58
N HIS A 65 21.14 7.13 38.68
CA HIS A 65 20.89 5.90 37.93
C HIS A 65 20.78 6.23 36.44
N TYR A 66 21.28 5.33 35.59
CA TYR A 66 21.18 5.46 34.14
C TYR A 66 19.85 4.89 33.65
N ALA A 67 19.09 5.71 32.95
CA ALA A 67 17.78 5.34 32.43
C ALA A 67 17.84 4.92 30.96
N CYS A 68 17.27 3.76 30.66
CA CYS A 68 17.08 3.28 29.30
C CYS A 68 16.03 4.14 28.58
N PRO A 69 16.37 4.78 27.45
CA PRO A 69 15.43 5.63 26.73
C PRO A 69 14.40 4.82 25.93
N SER A 70 14.58 3.50 25.77
CA SER A 70 13.60 2.61 25.14
C SER A 70 12.51 2.22 26.11
N CYS A 71 12.83 1.45 27.15
CA CYS A 71 11.84 0.80 28.02
C CYS A 71 11.62 1.47 29.37
N TRP A 72 12.40 2.52 29.67
CA TRP A 72 12.31 3.30 30.91
C TRP A 72 12.61 2.45 32.15
N THR A 73 13.52 1.48 32.03
CA THR A 73 14.20 0.85 33.17
C THR A 73 15.39 1.72 33.58
N TYR A 74 15.87 1.57 34.82
CA TYR A 74 17.04 2.30 35.29
C TYR A 74 17.93 1.43 36.18
N HIS A 75 19.23 1.71 36.19
CA HIS A 75 20.21 0.97 36.98
C HIS A 75 21.36 1.87 37.41
N SER A 76 22.01 1.58 38.54
CA SER A 76 23.12 2.40 39.06
C SER A 76 24.40 2.22 38.24
N ASP A 77 24.60 1.04 37.66
CA ASP A 77 25.74 0.70 36.81
C ASP A 77 25.52 1.11 35.34
N PHE A 78 26.50 1.81 34.77
CA PHE A 78 26.52 2.21 33.37
C PHE A 78 26.75 1.04 32.43
N GLU A 79 27.54 0.03 32.83
CA GLU A 79 27.80 -1.12 31.96
C GLU A 79 26.57 -2.02 31.81
N TRP A 80 25.77 -2.16 32.88
CA TRP A 80 24.43 -2.70 32.76
C TRP A 80 23.60 -1.96 31.70
N MET A 81 23.60 -0.62 31.74
CA MET A 81 22.82 0.20 30.79
C MET A 81 23.30 0.00 29.34
N LYS A 82 24.61 -0.12 29.11
CA LYS A 82 25.17 -0.38 27.78
C LYS A 82 24.74 -1.73 27.22
N ASN A 83 24.82 -2.78 28.03
CA ASN A 83 24.40 -4.13 27.65
C ASN A 83 22.88 -4.20 27.44
N HIS A 84 22.12 -3.53 28.32
CA HIS A 84 20.67 -3.47 28.24
C HIS A 84 20.18 -2.70 27.00
N ILE A 85 20.72 -1.51 26.71
CA ILE A 85 20.32 -0.75 25.51
C ILE A 85 20.64 -1.53 24.23
N SER A 86 21.73 -2.29 24.22
CA SER A 86 22.10 -3.13 23.07
C SER A 86 21.02 -4.19 22.73
N SER A 87 20.23 -4.66 23.71
CA SER A 87 19.10 -5.57 23.43
C SER A 87 17.83 -4.84 22.93
N HIS A 88 17.78 -3.52 23.05
CA HIS A 88 16.71 -2.65 22.56
C HIS A 88 17.01 -1.99 21.20
N GLU A 89 18.23 -2.17 20.68
CA GLU A 89 18.59 -1.74 19.32
C GLU A 89 17.76 -2.53 18.31
N ILE A 90 17.00 -1.80 17.48
CA ILE A 90 16.41 -2.38 16.28
C ILE A 90 17.61 -2.74 15.40
N GLN A 91 17.81 -4.03 15.16
CA GLN A 91 18.72 -4.50 14.13
C GLN A 91 18.21 -4.01 12.79
N ASN A 92 18.59 -2.79 12.42
CA ASN A 92 18.62 -2.40 11.03
C ASN A 92 19.68 -3.29 10.40
N ASN A 93 19.27 -4.42 9.83
CA ASN A 93 20.07 -5.14 8.87
C ASN A 93 20.32 -4.18 7.69
N THR A 94 21.28 -3.27 7.83
CA THR A 94 21.95 -2.68 6.68
C THR A 94 22.76 -3.83 6.07
N ALA A 95 22.07 -4.63 5.25
CA ALA A 95 22.58 -5.79 4.52
C ALA A 95 23.55 -5.36 3.41
N GLY A 96 24.50 -4.48 3.73
CA GLY A 96 25.53 -4.06 2.81
C GLY A 96 26.84 -3.79 3.54
N ILE A 97 27.93 -4.07 2.86
CA ILE A 97 29.30 -3.88 3.31
C ILE A 97 29.66 -2.41 3.05
N PRO A 98 29.80 -1.57 4.09
CA PRO A 98 30.21 -0.19 3.91
C PRO A 98 31.72 -0.13 3.61
N ILE A 99 32.09 0.65 2.61
CA ILE A 99 33.48 1.05 2.37
C ILE A 99 33.55 2.56 2.54
N GLU A 100 34.25 2.99 3.59
CA GLU A 100 34.52 4.39 3.84
C GLU A 100 35.67 4.88 2.96
N THR A 101 35.45 6.00 2.27
CA THR A 101 36.49 6.75 1.59
C THR A 101 36.68 8.09 2.29
N LYS A 102 37.70 8.86 1.89
CA LYS A 102 37.92 10.21 2.45
C LYS A 102 36.75 11.18 2.23
N LYS A 103 35.86 10.91 1.26
CA LYS A 103 34.75 11.81 0.89
C LYS A 103 33.39 11.24 1.24
N ASP A 104 33.20 9.94 1.05
CA ASP A 104 31.89 9.29 1.10
C ASP A 104 31.97 7.86 1.63
N THR A 105 30.81 7.33 2.07
CA THR A 105 30.62 5.92 2.41
C THR A 105 29.83 5.22 1.32
N TYR A 106 30.41 4.17 0.73
CA TYR A 106 29.76 3.35 -0.29
C TYR A 106 29.21 2.09 0.35
N ILE A 107 27.92 1.79 0.18
CA ILE A 107 27.29 0.58 0.74
C ILE A 107 27.14 -0.45 -0.38
N PHE A 108 28.00 -1.48 -0.36
CA PHE A 108 27.94 -2.60 -1.30
C PHE A 108 26.92 -3.63 -0.82
N ARG A 109 25.91 -3.92 -1.63
CA ARG A 109 24.92 -4.96 -1.32
C ARG A 109 25.16 -6.15 -2.23
N ASP A 110 24.99 -7.35 -1.69
CA ASP A 110 24.97 -8.54 -2.54
C ASP A 110 23.64 -8.63 -3.31
N ALA A 111 23.62 -9.42 -4.38
CA ALA A 111 22.41 -9.63 -5.19
C ALA A 111 21.31 -10.44 -4.46
N SER A 112 21.63 -11.07 -3.33
CA SER A 112 20.66 -11.79 -2.50
C SER A 112 19.92 -10.90 -1.51
N THR A 113 20.42 -9.68 -1.30
CA THR A 113 19.77 -8.65 -0.50
C THR A 113 18.47 -8.28 -1.19
N PRO A 114 17.31 -8.33 -0.51
CA PRO A 114 16.04 -7.93 -1.09
C PRO A 114 16.14 -6.49 -1.60
N LEU A 115 16.32 -6.32 -2.91
CA LEU A 115 16.27 -5.01 -3.54
C LEU A 115 14.80 -4.67 -3.69
N HIS A 116 14.39 -3.55 -3.11
CA HIS A 116 13.10 -2.99 -3.43
C HIS A 116 13.10 -2.63 -4.91
N PRO A 117 12.15 -3.13 -5.70
CA PRO A 117 12.09 -2.79 -7.09
C PRO A 117 11.86 -1.26 -7.21
N PRO A 118 12.59 -0.58 -8.09
CA PRO A 118 12.45 0.87 -8.26
C PRO A 118 11.05 1.20 -8.79
N LYS A 119 10.60 2.45 -8.61
CA LYS A 119 9.37 2.97 -9.23
C LYS A 119 8.10 2.14 -8.92
N ARG A 120 7.99 1.66 -7.69
CA ARG A 120 6.80 0.97 -7.16
C ARG A 120 6.34 1.65 -5.88
N PRO A 121 5.10 1.39 -5.41
CA PRO A 121 4.61 1.83 -4.12
C PRO A 121 5.63 1.57 -3.00
N LYS A 122 5.77 2.53 -2.08
CA LYS A 122 6.76 2.47 -1.00
C LYS A 122 6.10 2.75 0.33
N ILE A 123 6.42 1.94 1.32
CA ILE A 123 6.00 2.16 2.69
C ILE A 123 7.16 1.82 3.63
N THR A 124 7.37 2.65 4.64
CA THR A 124 8.45 2.46 5.61
C THR A 124 8.13 1.29 6.55
N GLY A 125 9.18 0.67 7.11
CA GLY A 125 9.01 -0.35 8.15
C GLY A 125 8.32 0.19 9.41
N GLU A 126 8.50 1.49 9.71
CA GLU A 126 7.77 2.18 10.78
C GLU A 126 6.27 2.20 10.51
N ASN A 127 5.85 2.69 9.32
CA ASN A 127 4.44 2.71 8.94
C ASN A 127 3.83 1.30 8.90
N ILE A 128 4.55 0.31 8.37
CA ILE A 128 4.09 -1.09 8.41
C ILE A 128 3.86 -1.54 9.85
N SER A 129 4.80 -1.27 10.75
CA SER A 129 4.70 -1.67 12.15
C SER A 129 3.52 -0.98 12.85
N THR A 130 3.37 0.33 12.65
CA THR A 130 2.26 1.13 13.19
C THR A 130 0.90 0.64 12.69
N LEU A 131 0.81 0.22 11.43
CA LEU A 131 -0.45 -0.22 10.82
C LEU A 131 -0.77 -1.72 11.04
N SER A 132 0.22 -2.52 11.45
CA SER A 132 0.06 -3.97 11.66
C SER A 132 -1.10 -4.41 12.58
N PRO A 133 -1.55 -3.62 13.59
CA PRO A 133 -2.72 -3.98 14.37
C PRO A 133 -4.01 -4.01 13.55
N ILE A 134 -4.09 -3.31 12.42
CA ILE A 134 -5.32 -3.18 11.62
C ILE A 134 -5.15 -3.78 10.23
N ILE A 135 -3.94 -3.75 9.64
CA ILE A 135 -3.74 -4.18 8.26
C ILE A 135 -2.48 -5.03 8.06
N ASN A 136 -2.65 -6.08 7.26
CA ASN A 136 -1.60 -6.91 6.72
C ASN A 136 -1.22 -6.42 5.32
N ILE A 137 -0.02 -5.85 5.18
CA ILE A 137 0.47 -5.30 3.90
C ILE A 137 1.38 -6.33 3.22
N VAL A 138 0.90 -6.96 2.16
CA VAL A 138 1.59 -7.98 1.36
C VAL A 138 2.17 -7.34 0.10
N ASN A 139 3.38 -6.79 0.22
CA ASN A 139 4.12 -6.21 -0.90
C ASN A 139 5.63 -6.47 -0.78
N SER A 140 6.37 -6.12 -1.82
CA SER A 140 7.83 -6.31 -1.89
C SER A 140 8.63 -5.46 -0.90
N SER A 141 8.01 -4.44 -0.30
CA SER A 141 8.64 -3.58 0.72
C SER A 141 8.56 -4.14 2.14
N ASN A 142 7.64 -5.07 2.40
CA ASN A 142 7.47 -5.62 3.73
C ASN A 142 8.46 -6.77 4.01
N VAL A 143 9.43 -6.52 4.89
CA VAL A 143 10.42 -7.52 5.30
C VAL A 143 9.88 -8.51 6.35
N HIS A 144 8.74 -8.19 6.97
CA HIS A 144 8.13 -8.94 8.08
C HIS A 144 7.01 -9.87 7.63
N LEU A 145 6.92 -10.18 6.33
CA LEU A 145 5.91 -11.11 5.81
C LEU A 145 6.06 -12.51 6.39
N SER A 146 4.91 -13.10 6.78
CA SER A 146 4.81 -14.51 7.13
C SER A 146 5.14 -15.41 5.92
N THR A 147 5.36 -16.71 6.16
CA THR A 147 5.63 -17.67 5.08
C THR A 147 4.49 -17.72 4.06
N GLU A 148 3.24 -17.70 4.52
CA GLU A 148 2.05 -17.69 3.65
C GLU A 148 1.98 -16.42 2.82
N GLN A 149 2.21 -15.26 3.42
CA GLN A 149 2.21 -13.98 2.73
C GLN A 149 3.35 -13.89 1.69
N LYS A 150 4.53 -14.43 2.01
CA LYS A 150 5.63 -14.56 1.05
C LYS A 150 5.27 -15.46 -0.12
N ASN A 151 4.56 -16.57 0.13
CA ASN A 151 4.10 -17.47 -0.91
C ASN A 151 3.05 -16.79 -1.81
N LEU A 152 2.10 -16.06 -1.22
CA LEU A 152 1.10 -15.28 -1.97
C LEU A 152 1.77 -14.22 -2.86
N ALA A 153 2.69 -13.42 -2.31
CA ALA A 153 3.42 -12.41 -3.07
C ALA A 153 4.24 -13.04 -4.22
N ARG A 154 4.88 -14.18 -3.98
CA ARG A 154 5.61 -14.93 -5.03
C ARG A 154 4.67 -15.47 -6.09
N GLN A 155 3.51 -16.01 -5.70
CA GLN A 155 2.53 -16.53 -6.64
C GLN A 155 2.03 -15.42 -7.57
N ASN A 156 1.73 -14.23 -7.06
CA ASN A 156 1.35 -13.08 -7.89
C ASN A 156 2.42 -12.73 -8.95
N ILE A 157 3.70 -12.79 -8.58
CA ILE A 157 4.81 -12.55 -9.52
C ILE A 157 4.86 -13.66 -10.57
N ILE A 158 4.75 -14.93 -10.15
CA ILE A 158 4.77 -16.08 -11.06
C ILE A 158 3.59 -16.01 -12.05
N ASP A 159 2.39 -15.69 -11.57
CA ASP A 159 1.20 -15.58 -12.39
C ASP A 159 1.32 -14.46 -13.41
N GLN A 160 1.86 -13.30 -12.99
CA GLN A 160 2.11 -12.19 -13.90
C GLN A 160 3.12 -12.59 -14.99
N VAL A 161 4.25 -13.19 -14.63
CA VAL A 161 5.27 -13.64 -15.61
C VAL A 161 4.69 -14.65 -16.58
N ASN A 162 3.80 -15.52 -16.11
CA ASN A 162 3.11 -16.50 -16.92
C ASN A 162 1.93 -15.94 -17.72
N MET A 163 1.59 -14.66 -17.55
CA MET A 163 0.44 -13.99 -18.17
C MET A 163 -0.86 -14.74 -17.88
N THR A 164 -1.03 -15.24 -16.64
CA THR A 164 -2.11 -16.14 -16.26
C THR A 164 -3.47 -15.53 -16.56
N SER A 165 -3.70 -14.27 -16.17
CA SER A 165 -5.00 -13.61 -16.35
C SER A 165 -5.27 -13.24 -17.80
N LEU A 166 -4.27 -12.75 -18.54
CA LEU A 166 -4.44 -12.41 -19.95
C LEU A 166 -4.70 -13.65 -20.82
N LYS A 167 -4.13 -14.80 -20.47
CA LYS A 167 -4.34 -16.07 -21.19
C LYS A 167 -5.75 -16.65 -21.03
N GLU A 168 -6.55 -16.18 -20.06
CA GLU A 168 -7.99 -16.48 -20.00
C GLU A 168 -8.75 -15.91 -21.22
N TYR A 169 -8.14 -14.95 -21.93
CA TYR A 169 -8.68 -14.26 -23.10
C TYR A 169 -7.81 -14.58 -24.33
N PRO A 170 -7.89 -15.79 -24.89
CA PRO A 170 -6.94 -16.30 -25.87
C PRO A 170 -6.87 -15.47 -27.16
N THR A 171 -7.99 -14.89 -27.59
CA THR A 171 -8.00 -14.03 -28.79
C THR A 171 -7.29 -12.72 -28.51
N ALA A 172 -7.59 -12.06 -27.39
CA ALA A 172 -6.92 -10.83 -26.98
C ALA A 172 -5.41 -11.05 -26.81
N PHE A 173 -5.01 -12.14 -26.14
CA PHE A 173 -3.61 -12.52 -25.96
C PHE A 173 -2.90 -12.76 -27.30
N SER A 174 -3.50 -13.54 -28.20
CA SER A 174 -2.93 -13.84 -29.52
C SER A 174 -2.80 -12.59 -30.38
N MET A 175 -3.86 -11.77 -30.43
CA MET A 175 -3.87 -10.51 -31.18
C MET A 175 -2.81 -9.54 -30.65
N LEU A 176 -2.70 -9.37 -29.32
CA LEU A 176 -1.68 -8.51 -28.72
C LEU A 176 -0.28 -8.99 -29.10
N LYS A 177 0.01 -10.29 -28.93
CA LYS A 177 1.33 -10.86 -29.27
C LYS A 177 1.68 -10.63 -30.74
N GLN A 178 0.72 -10.76 -31.65
CA GLN A 178 0.93 -10.48 -33.06
C GLN A 178 1.15 -8.98 -33.31
N ALA A 179 0.31 -8.11 -32.73
CA ALA A 179 0.39 -6.66 -32.87
C ALA A 179 1.78 -6.11 -32.47
N LEU A 180 2.37 -6.64 -31.40
CA LEU A 180 3.69 -6.21 -30.92
C LEU A 180 4.85 -6.60 -31.86
N ASN A 181 4.61 -7.45 -32.87
CA ASN A 181 5.59 -7.81 -33.89
C ASN A 181 5.37 -7.10 -35.24
N VAL A 182 4.28 -6.35 -35.38
CA VAL A 182 3.98 -5.54 -36.58
C VAL A 182 4.85 -4.27 -36.56
N ALA A 183 5.21 -3.72 -37.72
CA ALA A 183 5.89 -2.42 -37.79
C ALA A 183 4.99 -1.28 -37.30
N LEU A 184 5.56 -0.17 -36.81
CA LEU A 184 4.79 0.92 -36.20
C LEU A 184 3.77 1.54 -37.20
N GLU A 185 4.17 1.66 -38.46
CA GLU A 185 3.41 2.26 -39.55
C GLU A 185 2.17 1.41 -39.92
N GLU A 186 2.31 0.09 -39.82
CA GLU A 186 1.28 -0.89 -40.17
C GLU A 186 0.40 -1.28 -38.98
N LEU A 187 0.80 -0.91 -37.76
CA LEU A 187 0.13 -1.32 -36.53
C LEU A 187 -1.37 -0.92 -36.51
N PRO A 188 -1.77 0.33 -36.82
CA PRO A 188 -3.19 0.67 -36.87
C PRO A 188 -3.96 -0.18 -37.89
N HIS A 189 -3.42 -0.37 -39.09
CA HIS A 189 -4.07 -1.18 -40.11
C HIS A 189 -4.28 -2.62 -39.63
N PHE A 190 -3.24 -3.24 -39.05
CA PHE A 190 -3.34 -4.58 -38.47
C PHE A 190 -4.43 -4.67 -37.40
N LEU A 191 -4.46 -3.75 -36.43
CA LEU A 191 -5.43 -3.79 -35.33
C LEU A 191 -6.88 -3.74 -35.85
N TRP A 192 -7.16 -2.88 -36.82
CA TRP A 192 -8.52 -2.66 -37.31
C TRP A 192 -8.96 -3.67 -38.37
N THR A 193 -8.03 -4.37 -39.02
CA THR A 193 -8.32 -5.47 -39.95
C THR A 193 -8.24 -6.87 -39.32
N TYR A 194 -7.72 -6.97 -38.08
CA TYR A 194 -7.66 -8.24 -37.36
C TYR A 194 -9.05 -8.86 -37.22
N THR A 195 -9.21 -10.03 -37.86
CA THR A 195 -10.45 -10.80 -37.87
C THR A 195 -10.51 -11.68 -36.63
N MET A 196 -11.51 -11.45 -35.78
CA MET A 196 -11.74 -12.29 -34.60
C MET A 196 -12.49 -13.56 -35.00
N PRO A 197 -12.25 -14.69 -34.31
CA PRO A 197 -13.05 -15.90 -34.49
C PRO A 197 -14.54 -15.66 -34.25
N ASN A 198 -15.40 -16.43 -34.91
CA ASN A 198 -16.86 -16.30 -34.76
C ASN A 198 -17.36 -16.79 -33.38
N ASP A 199 -16.66 -17.74 -32.77
CA ASP A 199 -16.97 -18.41 -31.51
C ASP A 199 -16.32 -17.74 -30.28
N ILE A 200 -15.73 -16.56 -30.44
CA ILE A 200 -15.12 -15.80 -29.34
C ILE A 200 -16.17 -15.40 -28.29
N THR A 201 -15.81 -15.54 -27.01
CA THR A 201 -16.64 -15.09 -25.90
C THR A 201 -16.78 -13.56 -25.89
N ASP A 202 -17.89 -13.04 -25.35
CA ASP A 202 -18.10 -11.60 -25.25
C ASP A 202 -17.03 -10.88 -24.43
N HIS A 203 -16.49 -11.56 -23.41
CA HIS A 203 -15.45 -11.01 -22.56
C HIS A 203 -14.10 -10.95 -23.28
N ASP A 204 -13.70 -11.98 -24.01
CA ASP A 204 -12.48 -11.98 -24.83
C ASP A 204 -12.60 -10.96 -25.99
N ARG A 205 -13.80 -10.84 -26.58
CA ARG A 205 -14.12 -9.79 -27.56
C ARG A 205 -13.96 -8.38 -26.96
N THR A 206 -14.42 -8.19 -25.73
CA THR A 206 -14.32 -6.90 -25.01
C THR A 206 -12.86 -6.55 -24.74
N LEU A 207 -12.08 -7.48 -24.19
CA LEU A 207 -10.66 -7.23 -23.93
C LEU A 207 -9.89 -7.00 -25.24
N SER A 208 -10.23 -7.74 -26.30
CA SER A 208 -9.67 -7.51 -27.63
C SER A 208 -9.98 -6.10 -28.17
N LYS A 209 -11.18 -5.58 -27.94
CA LYS A 209 -11.50 -4.18 -28.30
C LYS A 209 -10.64 -3.19 -27.52
N ILE A 210 -10.48 -3.39 -26.21
CA ILE A 210 -9.61 -2.54 -25.37
C ILE A 210 -8.18 -2.55 -25.92
N VAL A 211 -7.64 -3.72 -26.27
CA VAL A 211 -6.31 -3.83 -26.92
C VAL A 211 -6.23 -2.98 -28.19
N LYS A 212 -7.23 -3.05 -29.08
CA LYS A 212 -7.24 -2.27 -30.33
C LYS A 212 -7.18 -0.77 -30.07
N PHE A 213 -8.02 -0.25 -29.19
CA PHE A 213 -8.08 1.18 -28.91
C PHE A 213 -6.81 1.69 -28.21
N VAL A 214 -6.35 0.99 -27.18
CA VAL A 214 -5.13 1.37 -26.44
C VAL A 214 -3.90 1.35 -27.35
N LEU A 215 -3.73 0.31 -28.18
CA LEU A 215 -2.58 0.23 -29.08
C LEU A 215 -2.67 1.20 -30.27
N THR A 216 -3.88 1.57 -30.70
CA THR A 216 -4.07 2.64 -31.71
C THR A 216 -3.62 3.99 -31.16
N ASP A 217 -4.02 4.31 -29.94
CA ASP A 217 -3.60 5.52 -29.24
C ASP A 217 -2.07 5.51 -28.97
N PHE A 218 -1.51 4.37 -28.57
CA PHE A 218 -0.06 4.19 -28.44
C PHE A 218 0.68 4.46 -29.77
N SER A 219 0.20 3.91 -30.89
CA SER A 219 0.80 4.15 -32.22
C SER A 219 0.84 5.65 -32.53
N SER A 220 -0.26 6.37 -32.28
CA SER A 220 -0.30 7.83 -32.45
C SER A 220 0.77 8.54 -31.60
N LYS A 221 0.91 8.14 -30.34
CA LYS A 221 1.89 8.72 -29.41
C LYS A 221 3.34 8.41 -29.77
N CYS A 222 3.61 7.30 -30.45
CA CYS A 222 4.96 7.00 -30.97
C CYS A 222 5.40 7.94 -32.10
N HIS A 223 4.46 8.51 -32.86
CA HIS A 223 4.76 9.49 -33.92
C HIS A 223 4.99 10.91 -33.37
N ARG A 224 4.71 11.13 -32.08
CA ARG A 224 4.85 12.46 -31.48
C ARG A 224 6.33 12.87 -31.43
N ASN A 225 6.60 14.11 -31.86
CA ASN A 225 7.92 14.71 -31.78
C ASN A 225 8.49 14.56 -30.33
N PRO A 226 9.72 14.05 -30.16
CA PRO A 226 10.35 13.87 -28.85
C PRO A 226 10.32 15.09 -27.94
N TYR A 227 10.30 16.30 -28.50
CA TYR A 227 10.23 17.55 -27.74
C TYR A 227 8.92 17.69 -26.93
N TYR A 228 7.81 17.17 -27.44
CA TYR A 228 6.48 17.24 -26.81
C TYR A 228 6.15 16.00 -25.97
N GLN A 229 7.13 15.14 -25.68
CA GLN A 229 6.92 14.03 -24.78
C GLN A 229 6.76 14.52 -23.33
N PRO A 230 5.87 13.91 -22.54
CA PRO A 230 5.65 14.31 -21.16
C PRO A 230 6.94 14.14 -20.34
N LYS A 231 7.31 15.17 -19.57
CA LYS A 231 8.49 15.16 -18.68
C LYS A 231 8.14 15.14 -17.20
N TYR A 232 6.92 15.57 -16.90
CA TYR A 232 6.39 15.75 -15.55
C TYR A 232 5.26 14.77 -15.30
N GLU A 233 5.10 14.43 -14.03
CA GLU A 233 4.15 13.46 -13.49
C GLU A 233 2.73 13.62 -14.04
N ARG A 234 2.09 14.77 -13.81
CA ARG A 234 0.67 14.98 -14.15
C ARG A 234 0.42 14.97 -15.66
N THR A 235 1.35 15.53 -16.44
CA THR A 235 1.25 15.47 -17.90
C THR A 235 1.41 14.03 -18.38
N TYR A 236 2.32 13.26 -17.78
CA TYR A 236 2.47 11.85 -18.09
C TYR A 236 1.24 11.03 -17.72
N TRP A 237 0.69 11.27 -16.53
CA TRP A 237 -0.52 10.61 -16.04
C TRP A 237 -1.68 10.78 -17.01
N ILE A 238 -1.99 12.04 -17.36
CA ILE A 238 -3.06 12.39 -18.30
C ILE A 238 -2.78 11.87 -19.70
N ASP A 239 -1.53 11.96 -20.17
CA ASP A 239 -1.17 11.57 -21.52
C ASP A 239 -1.05 10.06 -21.69
N ARG A 240 -0.57 9.30 -20.70
CA ARG A 240 -0.17 7.89 -20.89
C ARG A 240 -1.00 6.91 -20.09
N VAL A 241 -1.48 7.27 -18.90
CA VAL A 241 -2.19 6.34 -18.01
C VAL A 241 -3.70 6.47 -18.12
N VAL A 242 -4.22 7.70 -18.05
CA VAL A 242 -5.67 7.97 -18.13
C VAL A 242 -6.32 7.34 -19.37
N PRO A 243 -5.75 7.43 -20.60
CA PRO A 243 -6.39 6.85 -21.79
C PRO A 243 -6.52 5.32 -21.74
N ILE A 244 -5.59 4.62 -21.07
CA ILE A 244 -5.64 3.17 -20.89
C ILE A 244 -6.86 2.81 -20.02
N LEU A 245 -7.00 3.49 -18.90
CA LEU A 245 -8.06 3.23 -17.91
C LEU A 245 -9.43 3.69 -18.43
N GLN A 246 -9.49 4.84 -19.10
CA GLN A 246 -10.71 5.32 -19.74
C GLN A 246 -11.21 4.31 -20.78
N CYS A 247 -10.34 3.84 -21.67
CA CYS A 247 -10.67 2.82 -22.66
C CYS A 247 -11.14 1.51 -22.01
N PHE A 248 -10.48 1.10 -20.92
CA PHE A 248 -10.91 -0.04 -20.12
C PHE A 248 -12.35 0.14 -19.58
N GLY A 249 -12.66 1.29 -18.97
CA GLY A 249 -13.98 1.58 -18.44
C GLY A 249 -15.06 1.63 -19.52
N ASP A 250 -14.81 2.39 -20.58
CA ASP A 250 -15.77 2.64 -21.66
C ASP A 250 -16.15 1.35 -22.41
N HIS A 251 -15.24 0.39 -22.53
CA HIS A 251 -15.55 -0.87 -23.21
C HIS A 251 -15.99 -1.99 -22.26
N SER A 252 -15.42 -2.07 -21.05
CA SER A 252 -15.81 -3.11 -20.08
C SER A 252 -17.16 -2.82 -19.43
N GLN A 253 -17.50 -1.54 -19.27
CA GLN A 253 -18.66 -1.06 -18.49
C GLN A 253 -18.68 -1.60 -17.05
N LEU A 254 -17.52 -2.02 -16.52
CA LEU A 254 -17.36 -2.47 -15.15
C LEU A 254 -17.02 -1.33 -14.20
N LEU A 255 -16.34 -0.29 -14.71
CA LEU A 255 -16.01 0.93 -13.99
C LEU A 255 -16.28 2.16 -14.85
N GLY A 256 -16.87 3.19 -14.26
CA GLY A 256 -16.86 4.55 -14.76
C GLY A 256 -15.76 5.36 -14.09
N PHE A 257 -15.10 6.25 -14.83
CA PHE A 257 -13.93 6.99 -14.32
C PHE A 257 -14.20 8.49 -14.18
N GLN A 258 -13.62 9.10 -13.15
CA GLN A 258 -13.54 10.55 -13.00
C GLN A 258 -12.10 11.00 -12.74
N TRP A 259 -11.77 12.16 -13.30
CA TRP A 259 -10.43 12.76 -13.33
C TRP A 259 -10.56 14.29 -13.26
N CYS A 260 -9.64 15.08 -12.71
CA CYS A 260 -8.59 14.77 -11.73
C CYS A 260 -8.91 15.54 -10.45
N GLU A 261 -8.22 15.23 -9.35
CA GLU A 261 -8.45 15.87 -8.04
C GLU A 261 -9.91 15.69 -7.60
N ILE A 262 -10.37 14.44 -7.60
CA ILE A 262 -11.76 14.07 -7.28
C ILE A 262 -11.83 13.68 -5.80
N PRO A 263 -12.78 14.21 -5.01
CA PRO A 263 -12.97 13.80 -3.63
C PRO A 263 -13.62 12.41 -3.56
N LEU A 264 -13.20 11.61 -2.58
CA LEU A 264 -13.84 10.32 -2.31
C LEU A 264 -15.10 10.53 -1.46
N GLU A 265 -16.26 10.05 -1.91
CA GLU A 265 -17.51 10.15 -1.13
C GLU A 265 -17.46 9.26 0.11
N GLU A 266 -16.91 8.05 -0.02
CA GLU A 266 -16.74 7.13 1.09
C GLU A 266 -15.84 7.67 2.21
N HIS A 267 -14.91 8.60 1.91
CA HIS A 267 -14.15 9.34 2.92
C HIS A 267 -15.05 10.24 3.78
N ALA A 268 -16.05 10.88 3.16
CA ALA A 268 -17.01 11.69 3.89
C ALA A 268 -17.89 10.83 4.81
N GLU A 269 -18.26 9.62 4.39
CA GLU A 269 -18.99 8.66 5.24
C GLU A 269 -18.13 8.14 6.40
N PHE A 270 -16.87 7.82 6.11
CA PHE A 270 -15.92 7.24 7.07
C PHE A 270 -15.58 8.20 8.24
N THR A 271 -15.58 9.50 7.97
CA THR A 271 -15.09 10.54 8.90
C THR A 271 -16.19 11.23 9.72
N ILE A 272 -17.45 10.81 9.56
CA ILE A 272 -18.55 11.27 10.40
C ILE A 272 -18.39 10.67 11.80
N ASP A 273 -18.24 11.53 12.79
CA ASP A 273 -18.28 11.13 14.19
C ASP A 273 -19.75 10.90 14.62
N PRO A 274 -20.11 9.71 15.14
CA PRO A 274 -21.49 9.39 15.48
C PRO A 274 -22.03 10.17 16.69
N ASN A 275 -21.16 10.78 17.51
CA ASN A 275 -21.58 11.56 18.67
C ASN A 275 -21.95 13.01 18.27
N SER A 276 -21.15 13.62 17.41
CA SER A 276 -21.31 15.01 16.98
C SER A 276 -22.04 15.16 15.64
N TRP A 277 -22.15 14.08 14.85
CA TRP A 277 -22.65 14.09 13.47
C TRP A 277 -21.91 15.10 12.57
N MET A 278 -20.69 15.44 12.94
CA MET A 278 -19.82 16.33 12.17
C MET A 278 -18.69 15.54 11.52
N ARG A 279 -18.22 16.05 10.37
CA ARG A 279 -17.01 15.53 9.74
C ARG A 279 -15.79 15.94 10.55
N THR A 280 -14.96 14.96 10.88
CA THR A 280 -13.77 15.17 11.72
C THR A 280 -12.48 15.37 10.92
N ALA A 281 -12.51 15.12 9.61
CA ALA A 281 -11.35 15.22 8.73
C ALA A 281 -11.61 16.13 7.52
N THR A 282 -10.51 16.67 6.99
CA THR A 282 -10.49 17.43 5.73
C THR A 282 -10.65 16.50 4.54
N VAL A 283 -11.37 16.98 3.52
CA VAL A 283 -11.55 16.26 2.25
C VAL A 283 -10.20 15.88 1.63
N LYS A 284 -10.07 14.62 1.21
CA LYS A 284 -8.93 14.11 0.45
C LYS A 284 -9.31 13.99 -1.02
N TYR A 285 -8.44 14.51 -1.89
CA TYR A 285 -8.59 14.48 -3.33
C TYR A 285 -7.64 13.46 -3.94
N HIS A 286 -8.09 12.76 -4.97
CA HIS A 286 -7.33 11.72 -5.67
C HIS A 286 -7.16 12.07 -7.15
N ASP A 287 -6.06 11.64 -7.77
CA ASP A 287 -5.81 11.93 -9.19
C ASP A 287 -6.82 11.24 -10.11
N GLY A 288 -7.42 10.14 -9.65
CA GLY A 288 -8.60 9.55 -10.28
C GLY A 288 -9.35 8.59 -9.37
N LEU A 289 -10.63 8.39 -9.71
CA LEU A 289 -11.51 7.40 -9.07
C LEU A 289 -12.25 6.57 -10.12
N GLY A 290 -12.40 5.28 -9.84
CA GLY A 290 -13.22 4.34 -10.60
C GLY A 290 -14.43 3.90 -9.79
N TYR A 291 -15.62 4.02 -10.37
CA TYR A 291 -16.90 3.77 -9.74
C TYR A 291 -17.62 2.59 -10.38
N ASP A 292 -18.32 1.77 -9.59
CA ASP A 292 -19.22 0.75 -10.13
C ASP A 292 -20.49 1.37 -10.73
N THR A 293 -21.36 0.51 -11.29
CA THR A 293 -22.63 0.93 -11.91
C THR A 293 -23.63 1.55 -10.93
N ASN A 294 -23.40 1.45 -9.62
CA ASN A 294 -24.22 2.08 -8.59
C ASN A 294 -23.59 3.40 -8.09
N GLY A 295 -22.48 3.84 -8.68
CA GLY A 295 -21.80 5.07 -8.31
C GLY A 295 -20.91 4.93 -7.07
N HIS A 296 -20.56 3.72 -6.65
CA HIS A 296 -19.68 3.51 -5.49
C HIS A 296 -18.23 3.33 -5.91
N GLY A 297 -17.31 3.90 -5.14
CA GLY A 297 -15.88 3.76 -5.37
C GLY A 297 -15.44 2.30 -5.36
N ARG A 298 -14.60 1.90 -6.32
CA ARG A 298 -13.97 0.58 -6.41
C ARG A 298 -12.50 0.62 -6.73
N LEU A 299 -12.01 1.72 -7.28
CA LEU A 299 -10.61 1.90 -7.65
C LEU A 299 -10.15 3.32 -7.31
N ILE A 300 -9.10 3.44 -6.51
CA ILE A 300 -8.41 4.71 -6.24
C ILE A 300 -7.14 4.81 -7.07
N MET A 301 -6.83 6.00 -7.57
CA MET A 301 -5.67 6.21 -8.42
C MET A 301 -4.84 7.42 -7.99
N GLU A 302 -3.53 7.23 -7.95
CA GLU A 302 -2.54 8.29 -7.64
C GLU A 302 -1.42 8.27 -8.69
N GLY A 303 -1.13 9.43 -9.26
CA GLY A 303 0.13 9.73 -9.92
C GLY A 303 1.15 10.14 -8.87
N SER A 304 2.36 9.61 -8.98
CA SER A 304 3.43 9.89 -8.04
C SER A 304 4.75 10.09 -8.77
N SER A 305 5.66 10.75 -8.07
CA SER A 305 6.95 11.24 -8.58
C SER A 305 6.87 12.39 -9.58
N ARG A 306 7.38 13.56 -9.18
CA ARG A 306 7.36 14.83 -9.94
C ARG A 306 7.95 14.75 -11.36
N SER A 307 8.67 13.67 -11.69
CA SER A 307 9.33 13.40 -12.95
C SER A 307 9.11 11.95 -13.40
N ILE A 308 9.13 11.71 -14.71
CA ILE A 308 9.02 10.37 -15.30
C ILE A 308 10.33 9.54 -15.24
N THR A 309 11.47 10.16 -14.93
CA THR A 309 12.77 9.46 -14.88
C THR A 309 13.33 9.35 -13.48
N LYS A 310 13.13 10.39 -12.66
CA LYS A 310 13.63 10.47 -11.30
C LYS A 310 12.48 10.35 -10.31
N GLU A 311 12.51 9.27 -9.55
CA GLU A 311 11.55 9.02 -8.49
C GLU A 311 11.70 10.05 -7.36
N ASP A 312 10.57 10.57 -6.89
CA ASP A 312 10.47 11.33 -5.64
C ASP A 312 9.97 10.36 -4.54
N ILE A 313 10.90 9.92 -3.69
CA ILE A 313 10.65 8.88 -2.70
C ILE A 313 9.64 9.34 -1.64
N GLU A 314 9.72 10.60 -1.20
CA GLU A 314 8.82 11.15 -0.18
C GLU A 314 7.40 11.28 -0.74
N HIS A 315 7.27 11.79 -1.97
CA HIS A 315 5.97 11.88 -2.65
C HIS A 315 5.36 10.49 -2.83
N THR A 316 6.14 9.55 -3.35
CA THR A 316 5.70 8.17 -3.59
C THR A 316 5.21 7.50 -2.31
N GLN A 317 5.92 7.67 -1.18
CA GLN A 317 5.49 7.12 0.11
C GLN A 317 4.19 7.73 0.61
N SER A 318 4.05 9.06 0.50
CA SER A 318 2.83 9.77 0.89
C SER A 318 1.62 9.23 0.14
N ASP A 319 1.74 9.10 -1.19
CA ASP A 319 0.65 8.62 -2.04
C ASP A 319 0.34 7.13 -1.84
N THR A 320 1.35 6.31 -1.55
CA THR A 320 1.12 4.90 -1.19
C THR A 320 0.24 4.78 0.06
N VAL A 321 0.55 5.57 1.11
CA VAL A 321 -0.25 5.57 2.35
C VAL A 321 -1.65 6.14 2.09
N LYS A 322 -1.74 7.21 1.29
CA LYS A 322 -3.02 7.84 0.91
C LYS A 322 -3.93 6.86 0.15
N ALA A 323 -3.40 6.16 -0.85
CA ALA A 323 -4.14 5.17 -1.63
C ALA A 323 -4.57 3.97 -0.77
N LEU A 324 -3.71 3.50 0.14
CA LEU A 324 -4.05 2.45 1.10
C LEU A 324 -5.16 2.87 2.07
N TYR A 325 -5.08 4.09 2.58
CA TYR A 325 -6.10 4.61 3.48
C TYR A 325 -7.46 4.69 2.78
N ALA A 326 -7.49 5.24 1.58
CA ALA A 326 -8.71 5.37 0.78
C ALA A 326 -9.34 4.03 0.38
N SER A 327 -8.51 3.00 0.11
CA SER A 327 -9.03 1.65 -0.18
C SER A 327 -9.76 1.04 1.03
N ILE A 328 -9.24 1.25 2.24
CA ILE A 328 -9.91 0.87 3.49
C ILE A 328 -11.22 1.64 3.67
N GLU A 329 -11.25 2.94 3.38
CA GLU A 329 -12.46 3.76 3.51
C GLU A 329 -13.59 3.25 2.61
N ILE A 330 -13.27 2.87 1.36
CA ILE A 330 -14.23 2.25 0.43
C ILE A 330 -14.84 0.99 1.05
N LEU A 331 -14.00 0.08 1.56
CA LEU A 331 -14.48 -1.17 2.16
C LEU A 331 -15.30 -0.93 3.42
N ASN A 332 -14.84 -0.04 4.30
CA ASN A 332 -15.52 0.26 5.54
C ASN A 332 -16.92 0.83 5.30
N SER A 333 -17.01 1.83 4.43
CA SER A 333 -18.28 2.45 4.04
C SER A 333 -19.21 1.45 3.36
N PHE A 334 -18.68 0.56 2.51
CA PHE A 334 -19.44 -0.52 1.91
C PHE A 334 -20.02 -1.49 2.96
N VAL A 335 -19.20 -1.94 3.91
CA VAL A 335 -19.64 -2.85 4.99
C VAL A 335 -20.73 -2.23 5.84
N ARG A 336 -20.62 -0.95 6.19
CA ARG A 336 -21.65 -0.24 6.95
C ARG A 336 -22.99 -0.21 6.21
N ARG A 337 -22.97 0.03 4.90
CA ARG A 337 -24.18 0.05 4.05
C ARG A 337 -24.82 -1.34 3.89
N HIS A 338 -24.05 -2.40 4.05
CA HIS A 338 -24.48 -3.78 3.82
C HIS A 338 -24.31 -4.69 5.05
N ALA A 339 -24.32 -4.12 6.26
CA ALA A 339 -24.03 -4.87 7.49
C ALA A 339 -25.01 -6.03 7.77
N ALA A 340 -26.19 -6.02 7.14
CA ALA A 340 -27.14 -7.12 7.19
C ALA A 340 -26.74 -8.35 6.36
N ALA A 341 -25.80 -8.24 5.43
CA ALA A 341 -25.30 -9.38 4.65
C ALA A 341 -24.43 -10.32 5.49
N SER A 342 -24.15 -11.51 4.95
CA SER A 342 -23.21 -12.45 5.59
C SER A 342 -21.82 -11.83 5.66
N PHE A 343 -21.15 -11.97 6.82
CA PHE A 343 -19.78 -11.50 7.00
C PHE A 343 -18.82 -12.15 6.00
N LEU A 344 -19.03 -13.42 5.64
CA LEU A 344 -18.23 -14.11 4.64
C LEU A 344 -18.36 -13.46 3.25
N SER A 345 -19.60 -13.14 2.85
CA SER A 345 -19.87 -12.44 1.58
C SER A 345 -19.24 -11.05 1.58
N LEU A 346 -19.35 -10.30 2.69
CA LEU A 346 -18.71 -9.00 2.86
C LEU A 346 -17.19 -9.08 2.74
N CYS A 347 -16.53 -10.09 3.33
CA CYS A 347 -15.09 -10.31 3.24
C CYS A 347 -14.60 -10.65 1.83
N SER A 348 -15.50 -11.06 0.94
CA SER A 348 -15.16 -11.40 -0.45
C SER A 348 -15.12 -10.18 -1.38
N ILE A 349 -15.56 -9.01 -0.92
CA ILE A 349 -15.47 -7.75 -1.68
C ILE A 349 -14.08 -7.15 -1.56
N VAL A 350 -13.63 -6.53 -2.65
CA VAL A 350 -12.30 -5.96 -2.76
C VAL A 350 -12.35 -4.55 -3.32
N SER A 351 -11.49 -3.67 -2.80
CA SER A 351 -11.23 -2.35 -3.36
C SER A 351 -9.85 -2.35 -4.00
N PHE A 352 -9.71 -1.75 -5.18
CA PHE A 352 -8.44 -1.61 -5.86
C PHE A 352 -7.79 -0.27 -5.60
N SER A 353 -6.47 -0.23 -5.66
CA SER A 353 -5.69 1.01 -5.74
C SER A 353 -4.62 0.87 -6.83
N LEU A 354 -4.49 1.87 -7.68
CA LEU A 354 -3.46 1.94 -8.73
C LEU A 354 -2.57 3.16 -8.51
N GLN A 355 -1.27 2.94 -8.36
CA GLN A 355 -0.29 4.02 -8.25
C GLN A 355 0.63 4.01 -9.46
N CYS A 356 0.80 5.17 -10.11
CA CYS A 356 1.81 5.35 -11.16
C CYS A 356 3.02 6.07 -10.57
N VAL A 357 4.14 5.37 -10.45
CA VAL A 357 5.41 5.97 -10.00
C VAL A 357 6.30 6.12 -11.22
N CYS A 358 6.64 7.35 -11.58
CA CYS A 358 7.34 7.66 -12.84
C CYS A 358 6.57 7.17 -14.07
N THR A 359 6.89 5.96 -14.56
CA THR A 359 6.30 5.31 -15.75
C THR A 359 5.61 3.99 -15.43
N THR A 360 5.76 3.52 -14.19
CA THR A 360 5.35 2.19 -13.77
C THR A 360 4.01 2.29 -13.06
N ILE A 361 3.00 1.59 -13.56
CA ILE A 361 1.72 1.44 -12.86
C ILE A 361 1.76 0.19 -12.00
N THR A 362 1.22 0.27 -10.79
CA THR A 362 1.12 -0.85 -9.86
C THR A 362 -0.31 -0.96 -9.35
N LEU A 363 -0.93 -2.11 -9.57
CA LEU A 363 -2.26 -2.46 -9.06
C LEU A 363 -2.11 -3.22 -7.73
N SER A 364 -2.81 -2.73 -6.72
CA SER A 364 -2.97 -3.39 -5.42
C SER A 364 -4.45 -3.65 -5.14
N MET A 365 -4.73 -4.72 -4.42
CA MET A 365 -6.05 -5.13 -3.98
C MET A 365 -6.12 -5.07 -2.46
N THR A 366 -7.19 -4.50 -1.92
CA THR A 366 -7.48 -4.52 -0.47
C THR A 366 -8.76 -5.30 -0.23
N SER A 367 -8.77 -6.17 0.77
CA SER A 367 -9.95 -6.90 1.26
C SER A 367 -9.99 -6.87 2.79
N MET A 368 -11.13 -7.28 3.37
CA MET A 368 -11.15 -7.58 4.80
C MET A 368 -10.42 -8.89 5.09
N ASP A 369 -9.88 -9.00 6.29
CA ASP A 369 -9.25 -10.21 6.80
C ASP A 369 -10.30 -11.05 7.54
N TYR A 370 -10.74 -12.14 6.93
CA TYR A 370 -11.70 -13.06 7.56
C TYR A 370 -11.16 -13.66 8.87
N ASN A 371 -9.84 -13.86 8.97
CA ASN A 371 -9.20 -14.46 10.15
C ASN A 371 -8.92 -13.44 11.26
N LYS A 372 -9.06 -12.14 10.96
CA LYS A 372 -8.86 -11.06 11.90
C LYS A 372 -9.99 -10.04 11.74
N ILE A 373 -11.08 -10.25 12.47
CA ILE A 373 -12.29 -9.43 12.39
C ILE A 373 -11.93 -7.95 12.56
N GLY A 374 -12.42 -7.10 11.65
CA GLY A 374 -12.10 -5.66 11.59
C GLY A 374 -10.74 -5.33 10.97
N GLY A 375 -9.93 -6.33 10.65
CA GLY A 375 -8.65 -6.20 9.97
C GLY A 375 -8.78 -6.22 8.45
N TYR A 376 -7.71 -5.80 7.78
CA TYR A 376 -7.62 -5.73 6.32
C TYR A 376 -6.36 -6.44 5.80
N ILE A 377 -6.40 -6.85 4.54
CA ILE A 377 -5.24 -7.34 3.80
C ILE A 377 -5.11 -6.48 2.55
N GLN A 378 -3.96 -5.81 2.38
CA GLN A 378 -3.61 -5.18 1.11
C GLN A 378 -2.52 -5.98 0.44
N THR A 379 -2.75 -6.40 -0.80
CA THR A 379 -1.80 -7.18 -1.58
C THR A 379 -1.47 -6.46 -2.88
N GLU A 380 -0.18 -6.35 -3.18
CA GLU A 380 0.26 -5.92 -4.51
C GLU A 380 0.11 -7.09 -5.50
N VAL A 381 -0.68 -6.91 -6.55
CA VAL A 381 -1.12 -8.02 -7.43
C VAL A 381 -0.45 -8.00 -8.79
N ARG A 382 -0.29 -6.82 -9.41
CA ARG A 382 0.30 -6.66 -10.75
C ARG A 382 1.02 -5.31 -10.87
N TYR A 383 2.04 -5.24 -11.71
CA TYR A 383 2.72 -3.98 -12.05
C TYR A 383 3.22 -4.01 -13.49
N ALA A 384 3.35 -2.85 -14.13
CA ALA A 384 3.85 -2.78 -15.50
C ALA A 384 4.48 -1.41 -15.80
N ASP A 385 5.56 -1.40 -16.57
CA ASP A 385 6.06 -0.19 -17.20
C ASP A 385 5.21 0.16 -18.42
N VAL A 386 4.62 1.36 -18.43
CA VAL A 386 3.83 1.83 -19.58
C VAL A 386 4.78 2.25 -20.70
N PRO A 387 4.71 1.63 -21.89
CA PRO A 387 5.64 1.93 -22.99
C PRO A 387 5.51 3.37 -23.50
N ASN A 388 6.64 4.06 -23.59
CA ASN A 388 6.72 5.42 -24.13
C ASN A 388 7.09 5.47 -25.61
N THR A 389 7.89 4.48 -26.03
CA THR A 389 8.40 4.36 -27.40
C THR A 389 8.08 3.00 -27.96
N PHE A 390 8.13 2.90 -29.28
CA PHE A 390 7.89 1.65 -29.98
C PHE A 390 8.90 0.55 -29.62
N ASP A 391 10.14 0.90 -29.28
CA ASP A 391 11.16 -0.08 -28.86
C ASP A 391 10.82 -0.74 -27.53
N SER A 392 10.11 -0.03 -26.65
CA SER A 392 9.64 -0.55 -25.35
C SER A 392 8.30 -1.32 -25.42
N ARG A 393 7.75 -1.55 -26.62
CA ARG A 393 6.39 -2.09 -26.80
C ARG A 393 6.15 -3.46 -26.16
N ALA A 394 7.18 -4.26 -25.91
CA ALA A 394 7.03 -5.57 -25.28
C ALA A 394 6.34 -5.50 -23.91
N SER A 395 6.54 -4.42 -23.14
CA SER A 395 5.90 -4.24 -21.83
C SER A 395 4.38 -4.06 -21.90
N TRP A 396 3.79 -3.88 -23.09
CA TRP A 396 2.33 -3.95 -23.25
C TRP A 396 1.76 -5.30 -22.79
N MET A 397 2.53 -6.40 -22.88
CA MET A 397 2.10 -7.70 -22.34
C MET A 397 1.76 -7.60 -20.85
N GLU A 398 2.59 -6.92 -20.07
CA GLU A 398 2.41 -6.75 -18.62
C GLU A 398 1.27 -5.78 -18.31
N VAL A 399 1.12 -4.71 -19.10
CA VAL A 399 0.00 -3.77 -18.95
C VAL A 399 -1.33 -4.50 -19.18
N PHE A 400 -1.44 -5.33 -20.22
CA PHE A 400 -2.66 -6.08 -20.49
C PHE A 400 -2.88 -7.27 -19.54
N GLU A 401 -1.84 -7.86 -18.96
CA GLU A 401 -1.97 -8.81 -17.84
C GLU A 401 -2.58 -8.11 -16.61
N LEU A 402 -2.14 -6.89 -16.30
CA LEU A 402 -2.73 -6.08 -15.22
C LEU A 402 -4.21 -5.77 -15.50
N LEU A 403 -4.55 -5.33 -16.71
CA LEU A 403 -5.93 -5.05 -17.08
C LEU A 403 -6.80 -6.31 -17.10
N ALA A 404 -6.28 -7.44 -17.56
CA ALA A 404 -7.00 -8.71 -17.59
C ALA A 404 -7.28 -9.23 -16.17
N TYR A 405 -6.30 -9.13 -15.26
CA TYR A 405 -6.50 -9.45 -13.84
C TYR A 405 -7.64 -8.60 -13.26
N MET A 406 -7.57 -7.28 -13.42
CA MET A 406 -8.61 -6.37 -12.96
C MET A 406 -9.97 -6.66 -13.61
N PHE A 407 -10.01 -6.99 -14.90
CA PHE A 407 -11.23 -7.35 -15.63
C PHE A 407 -11.90 -8.59 -15.06
N THR A 408 -11.14 -9.68 -14.86
CA THR A 408 -11.65 -10.92 -14.27
C THR A 408 -12.17 -10.66 -12.84
N SER A 409 -11.38 -10.00 -12.00
CA SER A 409 -11.77 -9.72 -10.62
C SER A 409 -13.02 -8.84 -10.52
N LEU A 410 -13.15 -7.78 -11.33
CA LEU A 410 -14.36 -6.93 -11.32
C LEU A 410 -15.61 -7.69 -11.78
N ARG A 411 -15.50 -8.62 -12.72
CA ARG A 411 -16.61 -9.48 -13.15
C ARG A 411 -17.05 -10.43 -12.04
N GLU A 412 -16.11 -10.98 -11.28
CA GLU A 412 -16.40 -11.80 -10.11
C GLU A 412 -17.05 -10.96 -9.01
N GLN A 413 -16.53 -9.77 -8.74
CA GLN A 413 -17.12 -8.84 -7.77
C GLN A 413 -18.57 -8.50 -8.09
N LYS A 414 -18.95 -8.35 -9.37
CA LYS A 414 -20.35 -8.11 -9.74
C LYS A 414 -21.29 -9.21 -9.23
N LYS A 415 -20.87 -10.48 -9.30
CA LYS A 415 -21.65 -11.62 -8.78
C LYS A 415 -21.74 -11.57 -7.25
N ILE A 416 -20.65 -11.22 -6.58
CA ILE A 416 -20.60 -11.09 -5.11
C ILE A 416 -21.51 -9.94 -4.65
N LEU A 417 -21.47 -8.79 -5.32
CA LEU A 417 -22.35 -7.65 -5.03
C LEU A 417 -23.83 -8.01 -5.20
N GLU A 418 -24.18 -8.78 -6.22
CA GLU A 418 -25.54 -9.28 -6.39
C GLU A 418 -25.97 -10.20 -5.25
N ALA A 419 -25.08 -11.08 -4.76
CA ALA A 419 -25.34 -11.93 -3.60
C ALA A 419 -25.56 -11.10 -2.33
N ILE A 420 -24.65 -10.17 -2.03
CA ILE A 420 -24.72 -9.27 -0.87
C ILE A 420 -26.02 -8.45 -0.88
N LYS A 421 -26.47 -7.99 -2.06
CA LYS A 421 -27.72 -7.26 -2.18
C LYS A 421 -28.93 -8.12 -1.83
N LYS A 422 -28.93 -9.39 -2.23
CA LYS A 422 -30.00 -10.35 -1.90
C LYS A 422 -30.01 -10.70 -0.41
N GLU A 423 -28.82 -10.89 0.19
CA GLU A 423 -28.68 -11.13 1.63
C GLU A 423 -29.13 -9.90 2.45
N SER A 424 -28.66 -8.70 2.09
CA SER A 424 -28.98 -7.45 2.78
C SER A 424 -30.46 -7.10 2.73
N SER A 425 -31.16 -7.49 1.66
CA SER A 425 -32.60 -7.26 1.50
C SER A 425 -33.48 -8.34 2.14
N GLY A 426 -32.87 -9.40 2.70
CA GLY A 426 -33.59 -10.55 3.25
C GLY A 426 -34.18 -11.49 2.19
N LEU A 427 -33.88 -11.28 0.90
CA LEU A 427 -34.29 -12.19 -0.17
C LEU A 427 -33.58 -13.55 -0.05
N VAL A 428 -32.33 -13.53 0.41
CA VAL A 428 -31.57 -14.72 0.82
C VAL A 428 -31.46 -14.70 2.34
N HIS A 429 -31.85 -15.80 2.97
CA HIS A 429 -31.74 -15.96 4.42
C HIS A 429 -30.27 -16.07 4.84
N VAL A 430 -29.91 -15.32 5.88
CA VAL A 430 -28.60 -15.36 6.56
C VAL A 430 -28.90 -15.47 8.05
N ASN A 431 -28.25 -16.42 8.75
CA ASN A 431 -28.43 -16.52 10.20
C ASN A 431 -27.89 -15.27 10.87
N ASP A 432 -28.53 -14.81 11.94
CA ASP A 432 -28.16 -13.55 12.57
C ASP A 432 -26.71 -13.55 13.07
N ILE A 433 -26.23 -14.67 13.63
CA ILE A 433 -24.83 -14.83 14.06
C ILE A 433 -23.80 -14.69 12.92
N ASP A 434 -24.23 -14.92 11.67
CA ASP A 434 -23.35 -14.85 10.50
C ASP A 434 -23.38 -13.46 9.83
N ARG A 435 -24.24 -12.54 10.29
CA ARG A 435 -24.38 -11.20 9.70
C ARG A 435 -23.21 -10.32 10.11
N GLY A 436 -22.75 -9.47 9.19
CA GLY A 436 -21.70 -8.50 9.45
C GLY A 436 -21.96 -7.61 10.67
N LEU A 437 -23.22 -7.20 10.88
CA LEU A 437 -23.60 -6.35 12.02
C LEU A 437 -23.38 -7.03 13.37
N HIS A 438 -23.53 -8.36 13.44
CA HIS A 438 -23.31 -9.12 14.68
C HIS A 438 -21.83 -9.41 14.87
N VAL A 439 -21.17 -9.96 13.85
CA VAL A 439 -19.74 -10.29 13.90
C VAL A 439 -18.87 -9.07 14.21
N LEU A 440 -19.18 -7.90 13.66
CA LEU A 440 -18.42 -6.67 13.91
C LEU A 440 -18.79 -6.00 15.24
N ALA A 441 -19.97 -6.23 15.80
CA ALA A 441 -20.36 -5.69 17.09
C ALA A 441 -19.59 -6.38 18.24
N GLU A 442 -19.36 -7.69 18.15
CA GLU A 442 -18.61 -8.47 19.16
C GLU A 442 -17.17 -7.97 19.38
N VAL A 443 -16.58 -7.28 18.39
CA VAL A 443 -15.25 -6.67 18.51
C VAL A 443 -15.30 -5.29 19.18
N ASN A 444 -16.41 -4.57 19.04
CA ASN A 444 -16.56 -3.21 19.56
C ASN A 444 -17.09 -3.16 21.00
N ASP A 445 -17.59 -4.28 21.52
CA ASP A 445 -18.07 -4.40 22.90
C ASP A 445 -16.98 -5.12 23.73
N PRO A 446 -16.06 -4.40 24.41
CA PRO A 446 -15.17 -5.04 25.34
C PRO A 446 -16.04 -5.58 26.47
N SER A 447 -16.10 -6.91 26.58
CA SER A 447 -16.62 -7.63 27.75
C SER A 447 -16.29 -6.83 29.01
N PRO A 448 -17.26 -6.53 29.91
CA PRO A 448 -16.96 -5.82 31.14
C PRO A 448 -15.99 -6.68 31.96
N SER A 449 -14.73 -6.24 32.00
CA SER A 449 -13.66 -6.83 32.82
C SER A 449 -13.86 -6.55 34.30
#